data_AF-A0A926JWI3-F1
#
_entry.id   AF-A0A926JWI3-F1
#
_cell.length_a   1.000
_cell.length_b   1.000
_cell.length_c   1.000
_cell.angle_alpha   90.00
_cell.angle_beta   90.00
_cell.angle_gamma   90.00
#
_symmetry.space_group_name_H-M   'P 1'
#
loop_
_entity.id
_entity.type
_entity.pdbx_description
1 polymer ?
#
loop_
_entity_poly.entity_id
_entity_poly.type
_entity_poly.pdbx_seq_one_letter_code
_entity_poly.pdbx_strand_id
1 'polypeptide(L)' 'AECMDGVRNIRWSVNETGGGTNQLQFKFIDEKRKDVSGGYGYRLDIVSLNQQEMTLQTNTTVEGEPITVVYHFSRSY' A
#
# COMPACT_ATOMS: atom_id res chain seq x y z
N ALA A 1 9.38 18.76 8.44
CA ALA A 1 9.02 17.34 8.57
C ALA A 1 10.31 16.56 8.62
N GLU A 2 10.57 15.85 9.72
CA GLU A 2 11.74 14.99 9.83
C GLU A 2 11.59 13.81 8.86
N CYS A 3 12.51 13.71 7.91
CA CYS A 3 12.68 12.47 7.15
C CYS A 3 13.09 11.43 8.19
N MET A 4 12.20 10.48 8.53
CA MET A 4 12.51 9.43 9.49
C MET A 4 13.74 8.66 8.98
N ASP A 5 14.89 8.95 9.59
CA ASP A 5 16.12 8.22 9.41
C ASP A 5 16.01 6.87 10.13
N GLY A 6 16.48 5.80 9.47
CA GLY A 6 16.40 4.43 9.98
C GLY A 6 15.74 3.40 9.06
N VAL A 7 15.84 2.13 9.46
CA VAL A 7 15.34 0.99 8.69
C VAL A 7 13.81 0.93 8.78
N ARG A 8 13.15 1.09 7.64
CA ARG A 8 11.69 0.93 7.52
C ARG A 8 11.33 -0.53 7.29
N ASN A 9 11.09 -1.26 8.37
CA ASN A 9 10.62 -2.62 8.28
C ASN A 9 9.12 -2.63 7.94
N ILE A 10 8.79 -3.21 6.79
CA ILE A 10 7.41 -3.29 6.27
C ILE A 10 7.01 -4.76 6.18
N ARG A 11 5.83 -5.08 6.68
CA ARG A 11 5.15 -6.34 6.35
C ARG A 11 4.02 -6.04 5.38
N TRP A 12 4.02 -6.74 4.25
CA TRP A 12 2.99 -6.61 3.23
C TRP A 12 2.39 -7.97 2.87
N SER A 13 1.18 -7.95 2.33
CA SER A 13 0.51 -9.11 1.75
C SER A 13 -0.51 -8.67 0.71
N VAL A 14 -0.95 -9.61 -0.13
CA VAL A 14 -2.15 -9.43 -0.95
C VAL A 14 -3.35 -9.97 -0.17
N ASN A 15 -4.41 -9.16 -0.06
CA ASN A 15 -5.70 -9.59 0.44
C ASN A 15 -6.58 -9.96 -0.76
N GLU A 16 -6.77 -11.25 -0.97
CA GLU A 16 -7.62 -11.78 -2.03
C GLU A 16 -9.06 -11.85 -1.53
N THR A 17 -9.94 -11.01 -2.07
CA THR A 17 -11.30 -10.86 -1.54
C THR A 17 -12.32 -11.83 -2.15
N GLY A 18 -11.86 -12.78 -2.98
CA GLY A 18 -12.67 -13.89 -3.53
C GLY A 18 -13.77 -13.48 -4.52
N GLY A 19 -14.15 -12.21 -4.57
CA GLY A 19 -15.14 -11.65 -5.50
C GLY A 19 -15.11 -10.12 -5.61
N GLY A 20 -14.20 -9.44 -4.91
CA GLY A 20 -13.96 -8.00 -5.02
C GLY A 20 -12.58 -7.69 -5.60
N THR A 21 -12.20 -6.41 -5.57
CA THR A 21 -10.85 -6.00 -5.97
C THR A 21 -9.84 -6.53 -4.95
N ASN A 22 -8.80 -7.19 -5.43
CA ASN A 22 -7.68 -7.61 -4.59
C ASN A 22 -6.94 -6.38 -4.07
N GLN A 23 -6.44 -6.44 -2.84
CA GLN A 23 -5.81 -5.28 -2.21
C GLN A 23 -4.37 -5.59 -1.81
N LEU A 24 -3.45 -4.71 -2.18
CA LEU A 24 -2.15 -4.67 -1.55
C LEU A 24 -2.33 -4.04 -0.17
N GLN A 25 -1.96 -4.77 0.88
CA GLN A 25 -1.97 -4.23 2.23
C GLN A 25 -0.58 -4.27 2.83
N PHE A 26 -0.21 -3.21 3.55
CA PHE A 26 1.05 -3.17 4.27
C PHE A 26 0.95 -2.40 5.58
N LYS A 27 1.87 -2.72 6.49
CA LYS A 27 2.01 -2.03 7.77
C LYS A 27 3.46 -2.02 8.23
N PHE A 28 3.78 -1.10 9.13
CA PHE A 28 5.09 -1.02 9.74
C PHE A 28 5.24 -2.07 10.85
N ILE A 29 6.43 -2.65 10.94
CA ILE A 29 6.79 -3.63 11.98
C ILE A 29 8.10 -3.23 12.66
N ASP A 30 8.35 -3.75 13.86
CA ASP A 30 9.67 -3.70 14.47
C ASP A 30 10.60 -4.79 13.92
N GLU A 31 11.84 -4.80 14.37
CA GLU A 31 12.85 -5.82 14.02
C GLU A 31 12.45 -7.25 14.43
N LYS A 32 11.55 -7.38 15.41
CA LYS A 32 10.99 -8.65 15.91
C LYS A 32 9.69 -9.03 15.19
N ARG A 33 9.34 -8.35 14.09
CA ARG A 33 8.13 -8.54 13.28
C ARG A 33 6.83 -8.24 14.01
N LYS A 34 6.87 -7.51 15.12
CA LYS A 34 5.67 -7.04 15.82
C LYS A 34 5.12 -5.79 15.14
N ASP A 35 3.81 -5.66 15.17
CA ASP A 35 3.10 -4.48 14.70
C ASP A 35 3.47 -3.26 15.55
N VAL A 36 3.93 -2.18 14.92
CA VAL A 36 4.20 -0.88 15.57
C VAL A 36 3.21 0.19 15.18
N SER A 37 2.27 -0.14 14.29
CA SER A 37 1.22 0.73 13.76
C SER A 37 -0.10 0.62 14.53
N GLY A 38 -0.13 -0.11 15.65
CA GLY A 38 -1.32 -0.23 16.51
C GLY A 38 -2.50 -0.92 15.82
N GLY A 39 -2.23 -1.80 14.85
CA GLY A 39 -3.25 -2.47 14.04
C GLY A 39 -3.70 -1.67 12.80
N TYR A 40 -3.26 -0.42 12.67
CA TYR A 40 -3.50 0.38 11.47
C TYR A 40 -2.50 0.05 10.36
N GLY A 41 -2.86 0.33 9.12
CA GLY A 41 -2.02 0.08 7.96
C GLY A 41 -2.62 0.71 6.73
N TYR A 42 -2.00 0.43 5.59
CA TYR A 42 -2.40 0.95 4.30
C TYR A 42 -3.02 -0.17 3.47
N ARG A 43 -4.04 0.17 2.69
CA ARG A 43 -4.63 -0.69 1.68
C ARG A 43 -4.75 0.08 0.37
N LEU A 44 -4.32 -0.57 -0.71
CA LEU A 44 -4.45 -0.06 -2.06
C LEU A 44 -5.15 -1.12 -2.89
N ASP A 45 -6.10 -0.68 -3.70
CA ASP A 45 -6.78 -1.55 -4.65
C ASP A 45 -5.81 -1.88 -5.79
N ILE A 46 -5.67 -3.17 -6.11
CA ILE A 46 -4.88 -3.64 -7.26
C ILE A 46 -5.80 -3.56 -8.48
N VAL A 47 -5.70 -2.47 -9.24
CA VAL A 47 -6.51 -2.24 -10.44
C VAL A 47 -6.06 -3.15 -11.58
N SER A 48 -4.76 -3.25 -11.78
CA SER A 48 -4.15 -4.18 -12.74
C SER A 48 -2.77 -4.61 -12.26
N LEU A 49 -2.41 -5.86 -12.56
CA LEU A 49 -1.11 -6.42 -12.24
C LEU A 49 -0.73 -7.44 -13.31
N ASN A 50 0.40 -7.20 -13.97
CA ASN A 50 1.03 -8.14 -14.89
C ASN A 50 2.55 -8.16 -14.67
N GLN A 51 3.29 -8.88 -15.51
CA GLN A 51 4.74 -9.06 -15.34
C GLN A 51 5.57 -7.76 -15.51
N GLN A 52 5.07 -6.80 -16.28
CA GLN A 52 5.78 -5.56 -16.65
C GLN A 52 5.24 -4.34 -15.90
N GLU A 53 3.94 -4.34 -15.58
CA GLU A 53 3.23 -3.17 -15.08
C GLU A 53 2.29 -3.52 -13.92
N MET A 54 2.13 -2.57 -13.02
CA MET A 54 1.16 -2.62 -11.93
C MET A 54 0.49 -1.26 -11.76
N THR A 55 -0.83 -1.25 -11.66
CA THR A 55 -1.61 -0.07 -11.30
C THR A 55 -2.28 -0.28 -9.96
N LEU A 56 -1.98 0.59 -9.00
CA LEU A 56 -2.63 0.62 -7.69
C LEU A 56 -3.48 1.88 -7.55
N GLN A 57 -4.54 1.80 -6.76
CA GLN A 57 -5.42 2.92 -6.50
C GLN A 57 -5.70 3.10 -5.01
N THR A 58 -5.87 4.35 -4.59
CA THR A 58 -6.39 4.68 -3.26
C THR A 58 -7.35 5.85 -3.36
N ASN A 59 -8.51 5.73 -2.74
CA ASN A 59 -9.47 6.83 -2.64
C ASN A 59 -9.20 7.58 -1.32
N THR A 60 -9.09 8.89 -1.38
CA THR A 60 -8.86 9.76 -0.22
C THR A 60 -9.60 11.08 -0.38
N THR A 61 -9.46 11.98 0.59
CA THR A 61 -10.02 13.34 0.52
C THR A 61 -8.91 14.36 0.69
N VAL A 62 -8.95 15.44 -0.10
CA VAL A 62 -8.08 16.61 0.06
C VAL A 62 -9.00 17.81 0.23
N GLU A 63 -8.84 18.53 1.35
CA GLU A 63 -9.71 19.67 1.70
C GLU A 63 -11.22 19.35 1.71
N GLY A 64 -11.56 18.08 1.97
CA GLY A 64 -12.95 17.60 1.98
C GLY A 64 -13.49 17.15 0.62
N GLU A 65 -12.73 17.35 -0.47
CA GLU A 65 -13.10 16.85 -1.80
C GLU A 65 -12.56 15.43 -2.02
N PRO A 66 -13.39 14.48 -2.49
CA PRO A 66 -12.95 13.12 -2.77
C PRO A 66 -12.06 13.10 -4.01
N ILE A 67 -10.89 12.50 -3.87
CA ILE A 67 -9.95 12.28 -4.96
C ILE A 67 -9.51 10.82 -5.02
N THR A 68 -9.03 10.44 -6.19
CA THR A 68 -8.44 9.13 -6.43
C THR A 68 -6.97 9.32 -6.77
N VAL A 69 -6.09 8.69 -5.98
CA VAL A 69 -4.66 8.62 -6.28
C VAL A 69 -4.40 7.32 -7.04
N VAL A 70 -3.86 7.44 -8.25
CA VAL A 70 -3.50 6.31 -9.11
C VAL A 70 -1.98 6.21 -9.20
N TYR A 71 -1.44 5.06 -8.83
CA TYR A 71 -0.02 4.76 -8.88
C TYR A 71 0.28 3.84 -10.05
N HIS A 72 1.15 4.28 -10.95
CA HIS A 72 1.64 3.47 -12.06
C HIS A 72 3.08 3.03 -11.80
N PHE A 73 3.28 1.72 -11.76
CA PHE A 73 4.60 1.12 -11.62
C PHE A 73 4.95 0.39 -12.91
N SER A 74 6.15 0.64 -13.41
CA SER A 74 6.78 -0.13 -14.47
C SER A 74 8.01 -0.83 -13.93
N ARG A 75 8.21 -2.08 -14.35
CA ARG A 75 9.39 -2.85 -14.02
C ARG A 75 10.56 -2.37 -14.88
N SER A 76 11.57 -1.76 -14.25
CA SER A 76 12.87 -1.52 -14.88
C SER A 76 13.77 -2.73 -14.66
N TYR A 77 14.50 -3.13 -15.70
CA TYR A 77 15.57 -4.13 -15.64
C TYR A 77 16.93 -3.46 -15.46
#